data_AF-A0A945TY71-F1
#
_entry.id   AF-A0A945TY71-F1
#
_cell.length_a   1.000
_cell.length_b   1.000
_cell.length_c   1.000
_cell.angle_alpha   90.00
_cell.angle_beta   90.00
_cell.angle_gamma   90.00
#
_symmetry.space_group_name_H-M   'P 1'
#
loop_
_entity.id
_entity.type
_entity.pdbx_description
1 polymer ?
#
loop_
_entity_poly.entity_id
_entity_poly.type
_entity_poly.pdbx_seq_one_letter_code
_entity_poly.pdbx_strand_id
1 'polypeptide(L)' 'DFSIAIGDTVTAGWDTDCNGATVGALWGLTGRPIPPHWTEPWAGRIETSLAGVGELQLDDLVQRTLAASTTST' A
#
# COMPACT_ATOMS: atom_id res chain seq x y z
N ASP A 1 -5.65 6.55 -14.80
CA ASP A 1 -4.55 7.35 -14.24
C ASP A 1 -4.54 7.10 -12.73
N PHE A 2 -3.37 6.87 -12.11
CA PHE A 2 -3.31 6.52 -10.68
C PHE A 2 -3.75 7.69 -9.80
N SER A 3 -3.30 8.90 -10.12
CA SER A 3 -3.60 10.11 -9.35
C SER A 3 -5.08 10.47 -9.41
N ILE A 4 -5.72 10.30 -10.57
CA ILE A 4 -7.18 10.50 -10.69
C ILE A 4 -7.92 9.44 -9.86
N ALA A 5 -7.58 8.16 -10.00
CA ALA A 5 -8.28 7.09 -9.30
C ALA A 5 -8.19 7.23 -7.77
N ILE A 6 -6.98 7.50 -7.25
CA ILE A 6 -6.78 7.75 -5.82
C ILE A 6 -7.43 9.07 -5.39
N GLY A 7 -7.29 10.13 -6.19
CA GLY A 7 -7.89 11.44 -5.91
C GLY A 7 -9.40 11.38 -5.77
N ASP A 8 -10.10 10.79 -6.74
CA ASP A 8 -11.56 10.64 -6.71
C ASP A 8 -12.02 9.82 -5.50
N THR A 9 -11.31 8.73 -5.21
CA THR A 9 -11.65 7.82 -4.11
C THR A 9 -11.45 8.45 -2.73
N VAL A 10 -10.37 9.19 -2.54
CA VAL A 10 -10.08 9.87 -1.26
C VAL A 10 -10.96 11.11 -1.07
N THR A 11 -11.25 11.85 -2.15
CA THR A 11 -12.08 13.07 -2.06
C THR A 11 -13.58 12.79 -1.90
N ALA A 12 -14.04 11.58 -2.21
CA ALA A 12 -15.42 11.15 -1.97
C ALA A 12 -15.81 11.19 -0.47
N GLY A 13 -14.82 11.12 0.43
CA GLY A 13 -15.00 11.24 1.88
C GLY A 13 -15.44 9.94 2.57
N TRP A 14 -15.82 10.09 3.86
CA TRP A 14 -16.13 9.01 4.80
C TRP A 14 -14.93 8.10 5.08
N ASP A 15 -14.86 6.96 4.41
CA ASP A 15 -13.90 5.89 4.65
C ASP A 15 -12.76 5.97 3.63
N THR A 16 -11.99 7.06 3.72
CA THR A 16 -11.00 7.42 2.71
C THR A 16 -9.82 6.46 2.67
N ASP A 17 -9.47 5.89 3.82
CA ASP A 17 -8.37 4.93 3.97
C ASP A 17 -8.74 3.56 3.39
N CYS A 18 -9.88 2.97 3.76
CA CYS A 18 -10.25 1.65 3.23
C CYS A 18 -10.55 1.73 1.73
N ASN A 19 -11.23 2.77 1.28
CA ASN A 19 -11.51 2.96 -0.14
C ASN A 19 -10.21 3.18 -0.93
N GLY A 20 -9.31 4.05 -0.45
CA GLY A 20 -8.00 4.29 -1.07
C GLY A 20 -7.13 3.03 -1.12
N ALA A 21 -7.09 2.26 -0.03
CA ALA A 21 -6.36 0.99 0.02
C ALA A 21 -6.91 -0.03 -0.98
N THR A 22 -8.24 -0.14 -1.10
CA THR A 22 -8.89 -1.06 -2.04
C THR A 22 -8.59 -0.69 -3.49
N VAL A 23 -8.76 0.58 -3.86
CA VAL A 23 -8.46 1.06 -5.22
C VAL A 23 -6.97 0.94 -5.54
N GLY A 24 -6.09 1.22 -4.57
CA GLY A 24 -4.64 1.02 -4.71
C GLY A 24 -4.26 -0.44 -4.95
N ALA A 25 -4.87 -1.39 -4.23
CA ALA A 25 -4.66 -2.81 -4.43
C ALA A 25 -5.11 -3.27 -5.83
N LEU A 26 -6.29 -2.84 -6.28
CA LEU A 26 -6.78 -3.10 -7.64
C LEU A 26 -5.86 -2.51 -8.70
N TRP A 27 -5.31 -1.32 -8.48
CA TRP A 27 -4.30 -0.74 -9.37
C TRP A 27 -3.04 -1.59 -9.42
N GLY A 28 -2.55 -2.07 -8.27
CA GLY A 28 -1.39 -2.96 -8.17
C GLY A 28 -1.53 -4.23 -9.02
N LEU A 29 -2.72 -4.83 -9.06
CA LEU A 29 -3.01 -5.99 -9.92
C LEU A 29 -2.85 -5.72 -11.42
N THR A 30 -2.90 -4.46 -11.85
CA THR A 30 -2.71 -4.11 -13.27
C THR A 30 -1.25 -4.14 -13.71
N GLY A 31 -0.29 -4.22 -12.76
CA GLY A 31 1.15 -4.16 -13.05
C GLY A 31 1.64 -2.81 -13.57
N ARG A 32 0.79 -1.78 -13.56
CA ARG A 32 1.15 -0.43 -14.02
C ARG A 32 1.95 0.31 -12.94
N PRO A 33 2.94 1.13 -13.32
CA PRO A 33 3.73 1.88 -12.35
C PRO A 33 2.86 2.90 -11.60
N ILE A 34 3.26 3.19 -10.38
CA ILE A 34 2.77 4.32 -9.59
C ILE A 34 3.71 5.51 -9.84
N PRO A 35 3.20 6.73 -10.08
CA PRO A 35 4.05 7.90 -10.25
C PRO A 35 4.94 8.15 -9.01
N PRO A 36 6.24 8.45 -9.18
CA PRO A 36 7.17 8.48 -8.04
C PRO A 36 6.80 9.43 -6.91
N HIS A 37 6.13 10.55 -7.20
CA HIS A 37 5.68 11.51 -6.18
C HIS A 37 4.72 10.92 -5.14
N TRP A 38 4.08 9.78 -5.43
CA TRP A 38 3.24 9.07 -4.46
C TRP A 38 4.03 8.18 -3.50
N THR A 39 5.23 7.74 -3.88
CA THR A 39 6.01 6.74 -3.14
C THR A 39 7.31 7.29 -2.55
N GLU A 40 7.95 8.23 -3.25
CA GLU A 40 9.21 8.87 -2.82
C GLU A 40 9.15 9.54 -1.44
N PRO A 41 8.07 10.27 -1.06
CA PRO A 41 8.07 11.00 0.21
C PRO A 41 8.21 10.12 1.46
N TRP A 42 7.61 8.93 1.44
CA TRP A 42 7.67 7.98 2.56
C TRP A 42 8.72 6.89 2.36
N ALA A 43 9.31 6.78 1.16
CA ALA A 43 10.43 5.90 0.82
C ALA A 43 10.28 4.47 1.37
N GLY A 44 9.07 3.90 1.28
CA GLY A 44 8.81 2.53 1.73
C GLY A 44 8.60 2.37 3.24
N ARG A 45 8.66 3.43 4.06
CA ARG A 45 8.55 3.34 5.53
C ARG A 45 7.08 3.23 5.98
N ILE A 46 6.80 2.28 6.86
CA ILE A 46 5.48 2.02 7.45
C ILE A 46 5.63 1.99 8.97
N GLU A 47 4.97 2.93 9.65
CA GLU A 47 4.91 2.93 11.11
C GLU A 47 3.74 2.08 11.61
N THR A 48 3.98 1.29 12.66
CA THR A 48 2.94 0.50 13.32
C THR A 48 2.88 0.78 14.82
N SER A 49 1.65 0.78 15.35
CA SER A 49 1.38 0.86 16.79
C SER A 49 1.56 -0.47 17.51
N LEU A 50 1.94 -1.54 16.80
CA LEU A 50 2.22 -2.84 17.40
C LEU A 50 3.45 -2.74 18.33
N ALA A 51 3.23 -3.05 19.61
CA ALA A 51 4.24 -2.93 20.65
C ALA A 51 5.52 -3.70 20.29
N GLY A 52 6.67 -3.00 20.33
CA GLY A 52 7.98 -3.57 20.03
C GLY A 52 8.32 -3.70 18.54
N VAL A 53 7.48 -3.19 17.63
CA VAL A 53 7.74 -3.26 16.18
C VAL A 53 8.22 -1.93 15.61
N GLY A 54 7.50 -0.83 15.85
CA GLY A 54 7.91 0.51 15.39
C GLY A 54 7.76 0.71 13.87
N GLU A 55 8.84 1.16 13.21
CA GLU A 55 8.86 1.39 11.76
C GLU A 55 9.33 0.13 11.01
N LEU A 56 8.73 -0.14 9.85
CA LEU A 56 9.00 -1.27 8.97
C LEU A 56 9.25 -0.80 7.54
N GLN A 57 10.02 -1.56 6.78
CA GLN A 57 10.14 -1.37 5.33
C GLN A 57 9.04 -2.16 4.61
N LEU A 58 8.38 -1.53 3.63
CA LEU A 58 7.35 -2.17 2.80
C LEU A 58 7.91 -3.42 2.11
N ASP A 59 9.14 -3.37 1.59
CA ASP A 59 9.74 -4.52 0.91
C ASP A 59 9.86 -5.73 1.83
N ASP A 60 10.20 -5.52 3.11
CA ASP A 60 10.24 -6.60 4.11
C ASP A 60 8.85 -7.21 4.35
N LEU A 61 7.81 -6.38 4.38
CA LEU A 61 6.43 -6.84 4.50
C LEU A 61 5.98 -7.64 3.27
N VAL A 62 6.35 -7.20 2.07
CA VAL A 62 6.08 -7.92 0.82
C VAL A 62 6.73 -9.29 0.86
N GLN A 63 8.03 -9.37 1.19
CA GLN A 63 8.75 -10.65 1.27
C GLN A 63 8.14 -11.58 2.32
N ARG A 64 7.78 -11.07 3.50
CA ARG A 64 7.11 -11.87 4.54
C ARG A 64 5.76 -12.40 4.09
N THR A 65 5.00 -11.60 3.35
CA THR A 65 3.68 -12.00 2.82
C THR A 65 3.83 -13.10 1.76
N LEU A 66 4.83 -12.98 0.87
CA LEU A 66 5.16 -14.01 -0.11
C LEU A 66 5.65 -15.30 0.55
N ALA A 67 6.49 -15.21 1.59
CA ALA A 67 6.93 -16.38 2.33
C ALA A 67 5.74 -17.10 3.00
N ALA A 68 4.82 -16.35 3.61
CA ALA A 68 3.63 -16.92 4.24
C ALA A 68 2.68 -17.60 3.24
N SER A 69 2.52 -17.05 2.03
CA SER A 69 1.65 -17.65 0.99
C SER A 69 2.23 -18.95 0.42
N THR A 70 3.55 -19.11 0.43
CA THR A 70 4.23 -20.32 -0.05
C THR A 70 4.22 -21.49 0.95
N THR A 71 3.88 -21.24 2.23
CA THR A 71 3.97 -22.25 3.30
C THR A 71 2.74 -23.19 3.38
N SER A 72 1.74 -23.04 2.51
CA SER A 72 0.52 -23.88 2.50
C SER A 72 0.55 -25.03 1.47
N THR A 73 1.70 -25.67 1.24
CA THR A 73 1.80 -26.93 0.47
C THR A 73 2.66 -27.92 1.24
#